data_AF-A0A327KSU1-F1
#
_entry.id   AF-A0A327KSU1-F1
#
_cell.length_a   1.000
_cell.length_b   1.000
_cell.length_c   1.000
_cell.angle_alpha   90.00
_cell.angle_beta   90.00
_cell.angle_gamma   90.00
#
_symmetry.space_group_name_H-M   'P 1'
#
loop_
_entity.id
_entity.type
_entity.pdbx_description
1 polymer ?
#
loop_
_entity_poly.entity_id
_entity_poly.type
_entity_poly.pdbx_seq_one_letter_code
_entity_poly.pdbx_strand_id
1 'polypeptide(L)'
;MTLAAAHRLRRLAAALAAGEALTAADAAWLADRFGAYLDGAAEGVTLDDVLGLVPGRGGEHWWRTERRARRDDAVRALAGQVDGPDSRRAELVARRLTHYAATGWRTDRRLSEPPVDGAAGRAEMWIAVAMNDGEPLSVRTVRRILEVADVPDQLGHETPPFRGQAPRADSTHR
;
A
#
# COMPACT_ATOMS: atom_id res chain seq x y z
N MET A 1 -2.46 7.55 -7.80
CA MET A 1 -2.35 6.77 -9.06
C MET A 1 -1.41 5.58 -8.92
N THR A 2 -0.22 5.72 -8.31
CA THR A 2 0.78 4.64 -8.18
C THR A 2 0.29 3.37 -7.46
N LEU A 3 -0.49 3.52 -6.37
CA LEU A 3 -1.04 2.38 -5.64
C LEU A 3 -2.04 1.56 -6.49
N ALA A 4 -2.89 2.23 -7.28
CA ALA A 4 -3.84 1.55 -8.15
C ALA A 4 -3.14 0.73 -9.24
N ALA A 5 -2.05 1.27 -9.82
CA ALA A 5 -1.21 0.54 -10.76
C ALA A 5 -0.58 -0.70 -10.12
N ALA A 6 -0.01 -0.57 -8.92
CA ALA A 6 0.57 -1.71 -8.19
C ALA A 6 -0.47 -2.79 -7.87
N HIS A 7 -1.68 -2.41 -7.44
CA HIS A 7 -2.78 -3.35 -7.19
C HIS A 7 -3.20 -4.07 -8.47
N ARG A 8 -3.29 -3.34 -9.59
CA ARG A 8 -3.60 -3.92 -10.90
C ARG A 8 -2.55 -4.96 -11.29
N LEU A 9 -1.25 -4.64 -11.18
CA LEU A 9 -0.17 -5.58 -11.48
C LEU A 9 -0.20 -6.83 -10.61
N ARG A 10 -0.50 -6.72 -9.32
CA ARG A 10 -0.67 -7.89 -8.45
C ARG A 10 -1.82 -8.79 -8.87
N ARG A 11 -2.95 -8.20 -9.23
CA ARG A 11 -4.11 -8.95 -9.75
C ARG A 11 -3.74 -9.69 -11.04
N LEU A 12 -3.07 -9.02 -11.97
CA LEU A 12 -2.58 -9.63 -13.21
C LEU A 12 -1.63 -10.80 -12.91
N ALA A 13 -0.66 -10.59 -12.02
CA ALA A 13 0.30 -11.63 -11.64
C ALA A 13 -0.38 -12.85 -11.02
N ALA A 14 -1.37 -12.64 -10.14
CA ALA A 14 -2.14 -13.72 -9.52
C ALA A 14 -2.95 -14.53 -10.55
N ALA A 15 -3.67 -13.84 -11.46
CA ALA A 15 -4.43 -14.49 -12.52
C ALA A 15 -3.52 -15.33 -13.44
N LEU A 16 -2.39 -14.76 -13.88
CA LEU A 16 -1.43 -15.45 -14.73
C LEU A 16 -0.79 -16.66 -14.02
N ALA A 17 -0.45 -16.54 -12.74
CA ALA A 17 0.09 -17.64 -11.95
C ALA A 17 -0.93 -18.78 -11.76
N ALA A 18 -2.22 -18.46 -11.70
CA ALA A 18 -3.31 -19.44 -11.65
C ALA A 18 -3.66 -20.04 -13.03
N GLY A 19 -3.02 -19.57 -14.11
CA GLY A 19 -3.34 -19.98 -15.49
C GLY A 19 -4.67 -19.41 -16.00
N GLU A 20 -5.20 -18.38 -15.35
CA GLU A 20 -6.45 -17.73 -15.73
C GLU A 20 -6.23 -16.76 -16.89
N ALA A 21 -7.22 -16.66 -17.78
CA ALA A 21 -7.21 -15.67 -18.84
C ALA A 21 -7.38 -14.26 -18.26
N LEU A 22 -6.59 -13.31 -18.76
CA LEU A 22 -6.76 -11.91 -18.42
C LEU A 22 -8.09 -11.39 -18.96
N THR A 23 -8.76 -10.51 -18.21
CA THR A 23 -9.91 -9.78 -18.75
C THR A 23 -9.48 -8.94 -19.96
N ALA A 24 -10.37 -8.72 -20.92
CA ALA A 24 -10.05 -7.92 -22.11
C ALA A 24 -9.52 -6.52 -21.76
N ALA A 25 -10.07 -5.89 -20.71
CA ALA A 25 -9.63 -4.58 -20.23
C ALA A 25 -8.21 -4.61 -19.62
N ASP A 26 -7.87 -5.70 -18.95
CA ASP A 26 -6.54 -5.92 -18.35
C ASP A 26 -5.49 -6.27 -19.41
N ALA A 27 -5.84 -7.11 -20.38
CA ALA A 27 -4.99 -7.41 -21.52
C ALA A 27 -4.72 -6.17 -22.38
N ALA A 28 -5.76 -5.39 -22.71
CA ALA A 28 -5.63 -4.16 -23.49
C ALA A 28 -4.75 -3.13 -22.77
N TRP A 29 -4.96 -2.94 -21.46
CA TRP A 29 -4.13 -2.04 -20.66
C TRP A 29 -2.67 -2.49 -20.63
N LEU A 30 -2.40 -3.78 -20.44
CA LEU A 30 -1.04 -4.29 -20.37
C LEU A 30 -0.32 -4.17 -21.72
N ALA A 31 -1.02 -4.48 -22.82
CA ALA A 31 -0.51 -4.31 -24.18
C ALA A 31 -0.19 -2.84 -24.50
N ASP A 32 -1.07 -1.91 -24.14
CA ASP A 32 -0.85 -0.47 -24.26
C ASP A 32 0.42 -0.03 -23.52
N ARG A 33 0.63 -0.48 -22.27
CA ARG A 33 1.83 -0.10 -21.50
C ARG A 33 3.11 -0.70 -22.05
N PHE A 34 3.10 -1.96 -22.48
CA PHE A 34 4.27 -2.54 -23.12
C PHE A 34 4.57 -1.91 -24.47
N GLY A 35 3.55 -1.58 -25.28
CA GLY A 35 3.73 -0.83 -26.51
C GLY A 35 4.41 0.50 -26.26
N ALA A 36 3.87 1.30 -25.33
CA ALA A 36 4.46 2.60 -24.96
C ALA A 36 5.91 2.50 -24.45
N TYR A 37 6.26 1.42 -23.72
CA TYR A 37 7.65 1.19 -23.30
C TYR A 37 8.55 0.85 -24.48
N LEU A 38 8.14 -0.08 -25.34
CA LEU A 38 8.93 -0.50 -26.50
C LEU A 38 9.17 0.65 -27.47
N ASP A 39 8.17 1.51 -27.66
CA ASP A 39 8.27 2.68 -28.54
C ASP A 39 9.15 3.80 -27.97
N GLY A 40 9.26 3.91 -26.65
CA GLY A 40 9.97 5.00 -25.96
C GLY A 40 11.30 4.62 -25.29
N ALA A 41 11.70 3.34 -25.37
CA ALA A 41 12.86 2.83 -24.62
C ALA A 41 14.18 3.49 -25.05
N ALA A 42 14.34 3.81 -26.34
CA ALA A 42 15.53 4.47 -26.86
C ALA A 42 15.66 5.92 -26.35
N GLU A 43 14.53 6.55 -26.04
CA GLU A 43 14.40 7.90 -25.51
C GLU A 43 14.47 7.95 -23.97
N GLY A 44 14.67 6.79 -23.32
CA GLY A 44 14.85 6.68 -21.87
C GLY A 44 13.54 6.53 -21.07
N VAL A 45 12.42 6.21 -21.72
CA VAL A 45 11.18 5.82 -21.01
C VAL A 45 11.42 4.52 -20.25
N THR A 46 11.11 4.51 -18.95
CA THR A 46 11.25 3.30 -18.15
C THR A 46 9.94 2.53 -18.06
N LEU A 47 10.04 1.23 -17.76
CA LEU A 47 8.86 0.39 -17.53
C LEU A 47 8.04 0.90 -16.33
N ASP A 48 8.70 1.38 -15.28
CA ASP A 48 8.03 1.94 -14.11
C ASP A 48 7.23 3.21 -14.45
N ASP A 49 7.71 4.03 -15.39
CA ASP A 49 7.01 5.23 -15.86
C ASP A 49 5.72 4.85 -16.57
N VAL A 50 5.78 3.94 -17.55
CA VAL A 50 4.60 3.57 -18.35
C VAL A 50 3.58 2.79 -17.52
N LEU A 51 4.04 1.97 -16.57
CA LEU A 51 3.16 1.26 -15.64
C LEU A 51 2.56 2.20 -14.59
N GLY A 52 3.05 3.44 -14.48
CA GLY A 52 2.56 4.43 -13.52
C GLY A 52 2.97 4.09 -12.08
N LEU A 53 4.13 3.46 -11.90
CA LEU A 53 4.69 3.12 -10.58
C LEU A 53 5.54 4.24 -10.01
N VAL A 54 6.10 5.10 -10.86
CA VAL A 54 6.86 6.28 -10.45
C VAL A 54 5.90 7.36 -9.92
N PRO A 55 6.07 7.83 -8.66
CA PRO A 55 5.28 8.93 -8.16
C PRO A 55 5.66 10.24 -8.87
N GLY A 56 4.69 11.13 -9.06
CA GLY A 56 4.98 12.51 -9.48
C GLY A 56 5.88 13.24 -8.47
N ARG A 57 6.37 14.44 -8.83
CA ARG A 57 7.23 15.25 -7.93
C ARG A 57 6.57 15.44 -6.56
N GLY A 58 7.30 15.07 -5.50
CA GLY A 58 6.82 15.12 -4.11
C GLY A 58 5.84 14.00 -3.73
N GLY A 59 5.52 13.09 -4.64
CA GLY A 59 4.66 11.95 -4.37
C GLY A 59 5.38 10.83 -3.62
N GLU A 60 4.60 10.03 -2.90
CA GLU A 60 5.10 8.87 -2.18
C GLU A 60 5.07 7.61 -3.07
N HIS A 61 6.15 6.83 -3.01
CA HIS A 61 6.20 5.53 -3.68
C HIS A 61 5.13 4.57 -3.13
N TRP A 62 4.48 3.81 -4.00
CA TRP A 62 3.33 2.98 -3.66
C TRP A 62 3.62 1.97 -2.53
N TRP A 63 4.83 1.40 -2.49
CA TRP A 63 5.21 0.43 -1.47
C TRP A 63 5.27 1.05 -0.07
N ARG A 64 5.58 2.34 0.05
CA ARG A 64 5.55 3.04 1.35
C ARG A 64 4.12 3.23 1.83
N THR A 65 3.22 3.61 0.93
CA THR A 65 1.79 3.72 1.22
C THR A 65 1.21 2.39 1.69
N GLU A 66 1.56 1.30 1.01
CA GLU A 66 1.11 -0.04 1.40
C GLU A 66 1.74 -0.52 2.72
N ARG A 67 3.05 -0.33 2.92
CA ARG A 67 3.69 -0.62 4.22
C ARG A 67 2.99 0.13 5.35
N ARG A 68 2.64 1.40 5.13
CA ARG A 68 1.89 2.22 6.09
C ARG A 68 0.50 1.65 6.36
N ALA A 69 -0.26 1.31 5.32
CA ALA A 69 -1.59 0.72 5.46
C ALA A 69 -1.55 -0.59 6.26
N ARG A 70 -0.66 -1.52 5.87
CA ARG A 70 -0.49 -2.81 6.55
C ARG A 70 -0.09 -2.66 8.01
N ARG A 71 0.78 -1.71 8.31
CA ARG A 71 1.15 -1.35 9.69
C ARG A 71 -0.06 -0.85 10.48
N ASP A 72 -0.80 0.08 9.89
CA ASP A 72 -1.92 0.73 10.54
C ASP A 72 -3.06 -0.28 10.81
N ASP A 73 -3.30 -1.22 9.89
CA ASP A 73 -4.25 -2.32 10.09
C ASP A 73 -3.82 -3.28 11.22
N ALA A 74 -2.54 -3.62 11.30
CA ALA A 74 -2.01 -4.43 12.40
C ALA A 74 -2.16 -3.71 13.76
N VAL A 75 -1.94 -2.39 13.80
CA VAL A 75 -2.16 -1.58 14.99
C VAL A 75 -3.63 -1.56 15.40
N ARG A 76 -4.56 -1.44 14.44
CA ARG A 76 -6.00 -1.51 14.71
C ARG A 76 -6.42 -2.88 15.22
N ALA A 77 -5.89 -3.95 14.63
CA ALA A 77 -6.13 -5.31 15.10
C ALA A 77 -5.66 -5.51 16.55
N LEU A 78 -4.46 -5.01 16.91
CA LEU A 78 -3.98 -5.00 18.30
C LEU A 78 -4.88 -4.21 19.23
N ALA A 79 -5.33 -3.03 18.80
CA ALA A 79 -6.24 -2.21 19.58
C ALA A 79 -7.60 -2.89 19.76
N GLY A 80 -8.07 -3.71 18.82
CA GLY A 80 -9.29 -4.51 18.93
C GLY A 80 -9.24 -5.58 20.01
N GLN A 81 -8.05 -5.95 20.49
CA GLN A 81 -7.85 -6.92 21.58
C GLN A 81 -7.85 -6.28 22.97
N VAL A 82 -8.14 -4.98 23.06
CA VAL A 82 -8.00 -4.18 24.28
C VAL A 82 -9.25 -3.34 24.48
N ASP A 83 -9.87 -3.48 25.65
CA ASP A 83 -11.04 -2.70 26.03
C ASP A 83 -10.66 -1.30 26.55
N GLY A 84 -11.57 -0.36 26.35
CA GLY A 84 -11.50 1.00 26.90
C GLY A 84 -11.42 2.09 25.83
N PRO A 85 -11.26 3.36 26.25
CA PRO A 85 -11.18 4.49 25.32
C PRO A 85 -9.90 4.44 24.49
N ASP A 86 -9.92 5.10 23.32
CA ASP A 86 -8.80 5.10 22.37
C ASP A 86 -7.48 5.59 22.94
N SER A 87 -7.51 6.52 23.90
CA SER A 87 -6.30 6.95 24.63
C SER A 87 -5.66 5.78 25.39
N ARG A 88 -6.46 5.03 26.15
CA ARG A 88 -6.01 3.86 26.90
C ARG A 88 -5.57 2.73 25.97
N ARG A 89 -6.32 2.49 24.88
CA ARG A 89 -5.95 1.50 23.86
C ARG A 89 -4.62 1.84 23.22
N ALA A 90 -4.42 3.10 22.83
CA ALA A 90 -3.17 3.57 22.22
C ALA A 90 -1.96 3.39 23.15
N GLU A 91 -2.10 3.73 24.43
CA GLU A 91 -1.05 3.49 25.42
C GLU A 91 -0.72 2.00 25.59
N LEU A 92 -1.73 1.15 25.71
CA LEU A 92 -1.54 -0.30 25.88
C LEU A 92 -0.88 -0.92 24.65
N VAL A 93 -1.32 -0.55 23.45
CA VAL A 93 -0.71 -1.02 22.19
C VAL A 93 0.74 -0.54 22.07
N ALA A 94 1.02 0.74 22.32
CA ALA A 94 2.39 1.27 22.27
C ALA A 94 3.31 0.58 23.29
N ARG A 95 2.82 0.30 24.51
CA ARG A 95 3.56 -0.49 25.52
C ARG A 95 3.84 -1.91 25.03
N ARG A 96 2.85 -2.59 24.45
CA ARG A 96 3.03 -3.95 23.87
C ARG A 96 4.07 -3.95 22.75
N LEU A 97 3.99 -3.00 21.81
CA LEU A 97 4.95 -2.86 20.71
C LEU A 97 6.36 -2.60 21.23
N THR A 98 6.51 -1.71 22.23
CA THR A 98 7.81 -1.41 22.85
C THR A 98 8.40 -2.65 23.52
N HIS A 99 7.59 -3.39 24.29
CA HIS A 99 8.02 -4.63 24.92
C HIS A 99 8.44 -5.67 23.88
N TYR A 100 7.62 -5.89 22.85
CA TYR A 100 7.92 -6.83 21.77
C TYR A 100 9.19 -6.47 21.00
N ALA A 101 9.40 -5.19 20.69
CA ALA A 101 10.61 -4.70 20.03
C ALA A 101 11.87 -4.99 20.88
N ALA A 102 11.76 -4.90 22.21
CA ALA A 102 12.87 -5.19 23.11
C ALA A 102 13.16 -6.69 23.30
N THR A 103 12.12 -7.54 23.36
CA THR A 103 12.27 -8.94 23.78
C THR A 103 12.16 -9.95 22.63
N GLY A 104 11.20 -9.77 21.72
CA GLY A 104 10.88 -10.75 20.68
C GLY A 104 11.48 -10.44 19.31
N TRP A 105 11.57 -9.15 18.96
CA TRP A 105 11.92 -8.72 17.61
C TRP A 105 13.26 -9.24 17.10
N ARG A 106 14.29 -9.27 17.95
CA ARG A 106 15.63 -9.75 17.57
C ARG A 106 15.60 -11.18 17.03
N THR A 107 14.75 -12.02 17.58
CA THR A 107 14.55 -13.42 17.16
C THR A 107 13.68 -13.48 15.91
N ASP A 108 12.54 -12.78 15.93
CA ASP A 108 11.53 -12.91 14.89
C ASP A 108 11.86 -12.17 13.58
N ARG A 109 12.75 -11.17 13.59
CA ARG A 109 13.11 -10.40 12.39
C ARG A 109 13.75 -11.23 11.26
N ARG A 110 14.16 -12.46 11.56
CA ARG A 110 14.75 -13.40 10.59
C ARG A 110 13.70 -14.22 9.85
N LEU A 111 12.45 -14.20 10.33
CA LEU A 111 11.34 -14.89 9.69
C LEU A 111 10.95 -14.14 8.42
N SER A 112 10.63 -14.89 7.36
CA SER A 112 10.07 -14.34 6.12
C SER A 112 8.60 -13.94 6.28
N GLU A 113 7.93 -14.47 7.31
CA GLU A 113 6.50 -14.31 7.56
C GLU A 113 6.22 -14.04 9.05
N PRO A 114 5.10 -13.39 9.38
CA PRO A 114 4.69 -13.19 10.76
C PRO A 114 4.57 -14.51 11.52
N PRO A 115 5.00 -14.58 12.80
CA PRO A 115 4.82 -15.77 13.61
C PRO A 115 3.32 -16.03 13.83
N VAL A 116 2.89 -17.27 13.56
CA VAL A 116 1.50 -17.74 13.71
C VAL A 116 1.29 -18.46 15.04
N ASP A 117 2.28 -18.41 15.96
CA ASP A 117 2.12 -19.07 17.25
C ASP A 117 1.02 -18.39 18.08
N GLY A 118 0.28 -19.18 18.84
CA GLY A 118 -0.98 -18.78 19.50
C GLY A 118 -0.87 -17.69 20.58
N ALA A 119 0.25 -16.98 20.67
CA ALA A 119 0.39 -15.78 21.48
C ALA A 119 -0.43 -14.64 20.83
N ALA A 120 -1.54 -14.29 21.48
CA ALA A 120 -2.45 -13.25 21.01
C ALA A 120 -1.71 -11.95 20.67
N GLY A 121 -1.86 -11.48 19.43
CA GLY A 121 -1.28 -10.21 18.98
C GLY A 121 0.16 -10.29 18.46
N ARG A 122 0.86 -11.43 18.54
CA ARG A 122 2.29 -11.48 18.14
C ARG A 122 2.48 -11.24 16.65
N ALA A 123 1.64 -11.84 15.80
CA ALA A 123 1.67 -11.62 14.36
C ALA A 123 1.51 -10.14 14.02
N GLU A 124 0.56 -9.46 14.67
CA GLU A 124 0.29 -8.04 14.46
C GLU A 124 1.43 -7.15 14.99
N MET A 125 2.03 -7.49 16.14
CA MET A 125 3.21 -6.79 16.66
C MET A 125 4.40 -6.93 15.70
N TRP A 126 4.62 -8.13 15.16
CA TRP A 126 5.64 -8.37 14.14
C TRP A 126 5.41 -7.49 12.92
N ILE A 127 4.18 -7.47 12.38
CA ILE A 127 3.84 -6.64 11.21
C ILE A 127 4.06 -5.16 11.52
N ALA A 128 3.55 -4.67 12.65
CA ALA A 128 3.64 -3.26 13.01
C ALA A 128 5.10 -2.78 13.15
N VAL A 129 5.96 -3.60 13.78
CA VAL A 129 7.39 -3.29 13.96
C VAL A 129 8.17 -3.47 12.66
N ALA A 130 7.94 -4.56 11.91
CA ALA A 130 8.62 -4.81 10.63
C ALA A 130 8.31 -3.73 9.57
N MET A 131 7.08 -3.24 9.53
CA MET A 131 6.68 -2.16 8.63
C MET A 131 7.15 -0.78 9.09
N ASN A 132 7.66 -0.67 10.32
CA ASN A 132 8.26 0.54 10.89
C ASN A 132 9.78 0.38 11.11
N ASP A 133 10.43 -0.37 10.22
CA ASP A 133 11.89 -0.55 10.17
C ASP A 133 12.51 -1.11 11.47
N GLY A 134 11.74 -1.88 12.23
CA GLY A 134 12.19 -2.49 13.48
C GLY A 134 11.97 -1.61 14.72
N GLU A 135 11.43 -0.40 14.56
CA GLU A 135 11.18 0.52 15.65
C GLU A 135 9.74 0.45 16.15
N PRO A 136 9.48 0.47 17.46
CA PRO A 136 8.13 0.53 18.00
C PRO A 136 7.47 1.89 17.71
N LEU A 137 6.14 1.88 17.54
CA LEU A 137 5.38 3.11 17.36
C LEU A 137 5.17 3.85 18.68
N SER A 138 5.33 5.18 18.65
CA SER A 138 5.01 6.02 19.80
C SER A 138 3.50 6.07 20.08
N VAL A 139 3.13 6.33 21.34
CA VAL A 139 1.73 6.51 21.76
C VAL A 139 0.99 7.51 20.88
N ARG A 140 1.63 8.64 20.54
CA ARG A 140 1.07 9.68 19.65
C ARG A 140 0.75 9.12 18.26
N THR A 141 1.63 8.32 17.68
CA THR A 141 1.41 7.74 16.35
C THR A 141 0.29 6.71 16.39
N VAL A 142 0.28 5.83 17.40
CA VAL A 142 -0.81 4.85 17.58
C VAL A 142 -2.15 5.55 17.73
N ARG A 143 -2.23 6.59 18.57
CA ARG A 143 -3.44 7.39 18.75
C ARG A 143 -3.95 7.97 17.43
N ARG A 144 -3.07 8.59 16.64
CA ARG A 144 -3.43 9.11 15.31
C ARG A 144 -3.99 8.03 14.38
N ILE A 145 -3.45 6.81 14.42
CA ILE A 145 -3.94 5.68 13.61
C ILE A 145 -5.36 5.28 14.01
N LEU A 146 -5.66 5.29 15.32
CA LEU A 146 -6.98 4.96 15.84
C LEU A 146 -8.01 6.07 15.56
N GLU A 147 -7.63 7.34 15.70
CA GLU A 147 -8.51 8.49 15.43
C GLU A 147 -8.97 8.56 13.97
N VAL A 148 -8.13 8.15 13.01
CA VAL A 148 -8.49 8.14 11.58
C VAL A 148 -9.53 7.06 11.25
N ALA A 149 -9.67 6.02 12.08
CA ALA A 149 -10.64 4.95 11.85
C ALA A 149 -12.09 5.35 12.18
N ASP A 150 -12.29 6.50 12.85
CA ASP A 150 -13.61 7.00 13.26
C ASP A 150 -14.29 7.87 12.18
N VAL A 151 -13.67 7.99 10.99
CA VAL A 151 -14.32 8.59 9.82
C VAL A 151 -15.05 7.47 9.07
N PRO A 152 -16.40 7.41 9.11
CA PRO A 152 -17.14 6.46 8.30
C PRO A 152 -16.80 6.65 6.82
N ASP A 153 -16.62 5.53 6.14
CA ASP A 153 -16.31 5.39 4.72
C ASP A 153 -17.41 6.04 3.84
N GLN A 154 -17.39 7.37 3.76
CA GLN A 154 -18.29 8.21 2.96
C GLN A 154 -17.57 8.87 1.79
N LEU A 155 -16.52 8.24 1.24
CA LEU A 155 -15.96 8.65 -0.04
C LEU A 155 -16.17 7.54 -1.07
N GLY A 156 -17.43 7.42 -1.48
CA GLY A 156 -17.76 7.03 -2.84
C GLY A 156 -17.00 7.96 -3.79
N HIS A 157 -15.85 7.50 -4.25
CA HIS A 157 -15.12 8.14 -5.34
C HIS A 157 -15.90 7.91 -6.63
N GLU A 158 -16.92 8.74 -6.86
CA GLU A 158 -17.32 9.10 -8.21
C GLU A 158 -16.07 9.65 -8.89
N THR A 159 -15.46 8.82 -9.74
CA THR A 159 -14.41 9.27 -10.65
C THR A 159 -15.12 10.16 -11.68
N PRO A 160 -14.86 11.48 -11.74
CA PRO A 160 -15.45 12.29 -12.79
C PRO A 160 -14.93 11.79 -14.14
N PRO A 161 -15.78 11.67 -15.17
CA PRO A 161 -15.36 11.20 -16.48
C PRO A 161 -14.27 12.12 -17.02
N PHE A 162 -13.15 11.52 -17.40
CA PHE A 162 -12.03 12.17 -18.06
C PHE A 162 -12.55 12.83 -19.36
N ARG A 163 -12.68 14.16 -19.37
CA ARG A 163 -12.88 14.92 -20.61
C ARG A 163 -11.59 14.83 -21.41
N GLY A 164 -11.59 13.99 -22.45
CA GLY A 164 -10.52 13.93 -23.42
C GLY A 164 -10.23 15.31 -23.98
N GLN A 165 -8.97 15.75 -23.90
CA GLN A 165 -8.50 16.86 -24.71
C GLN A 165 -8.51 16.40 -26.16
N ALA A 166 -9.29 17.07 -26.99
CA ALA A 166 -9.31 16.88 -28.42
C ALA A 166 -7.91 17.12 -29.02
N PRO A 167 -7.52 16.38 -30.07
CA PRO A 167 -6.27 16.64 -30.79
C PRO A 167 -6.32 18.06 -31.39
N ARG A 168 -5.25 18.82 -31.18
CA ARG A 168 -5.05 20.10 -31.87
C ARG A 168 -4.87 19.80 -33.36
N ALA A 169 -5.80 20.30 -34.17
CA ALA A 169 -5.71 20.22 -35.61
C ALA A 169 -4.48 20.96 -36.13
N ASP A 170 -3.82 20.33 -37.10
CA ASP A 170 -2.78 20.91 -37.95
C ASP A 170 -3.20 22.28 -38.48
N SER A 171 -2.30 23.25 -38.29
CA SER A 171 -2.38 24.55 -38.96
C SER A 171 -1.52 24.51 -40.21
N THR A 172 -2.11 24.06 -41.31
CA THR A 172 -1.58 24.27 -42.66
C THR A 172 -2.04 25.63 -43.18
N HIS A 173 -1.13 26.60 -43.28
CA HIS A 173 -1.18 27.79 -44.15
C HIS A 173 0.18 28.49 -44.02
N ARG A 174 0.87 28.94 -45.06
CA ARG A 174 0.68 28.96 -46.52
C ARG A 174 2.05 29.29 -47.11
#